data_AF-A0A1J5PL39-F1
#
_entry.id   AF-A0A1J5PL39-F1
#
_cell.length_a   1.000
_cell.length_b   1.000
_cell.length_c   1.000
_cell.angle_alpha   90.00
_cell.angle_beta   90.00
_cell.angle_gamma   90.00
#
_symmetry.space_group_name_H-M   'P 1'
#
loop_
_entity.id
_entity.type
_entity.pdbx_description
1 polymer ?
#
loop_
_entity_poly.entity_id
_entity_poly.type
_entity_poly.pdbx_seq_one_letter_code
_entity_poly.pdbx_strand_id
1 'polypeptide(L)'
;MMGESITDPHRVESDIPETAGLSLLPVHTILHAEKTTRQCFFTYQNLKDKCTGYEIHMGETLSTEAKPLNFLPNGETDGYLLNNKCWGTYMHGILDNPAVINQLLAEYTAIEHTITDYAQYKEEQYDKLAALLREHIDMEYVYQSFKR
;
A
#
# COMPACT_ATOMS: atom_id res chain seq x y z
N MET A 1 -3.69 -14.00 2.58
CA MET A 1 -2.22 -13.80 2.50
C MET A 1 -1.67 -14.67 1.39
N MET A 2 -0.87 -14.09 0.49
CA MET A 2 -0.43 -14.76 -0.76
C MET A 2 0.78 -15.69 -0.56
N GLY A 3 1.51 -15.56 0.54
CA GLY A 3 2.67 -16.40 0.86
C GLY A 3 2.32 -17.84 1.26
N GLU A 4 3.33 -18.62 1.62
CA GLU A 4 3.21 -20.02 2.04
C GLU A 4 2.71 -20.14 3.47
N SER A 5 3.16 -19.27 4.38
CA SER A 5 2.70 -19.25 5.77
C SER A 5 2.75 -17.85 6.39
N ILE A 6 1.98 -17.69 7.47
CA ILE A 6 2.04 -16.56 8.39
C ILE A 6 2.25 -17.12 9.79
N THR A 7 3.29 -16.69 10.47
CA THR A 7 3.53 -17.03 11.88
C THR A 7 3.26 -15.81 12.76
N ASP A 8 2.50 -15.98 13.84
CA ASP A 8 2.20 -14.96 14.84
C ASP A 8 2.77 -15.40 16.21
N PRO A 9 4.09 -15.34 16.40
CA PRO A 9 4.73 -15.80 17.64
C PRO A 9 4.32 -14.98 18.86
N HIS A 10 3.84 -13.75 18.66
CA HIS A 10 3.44 -12.81 19.70
C HIS A 10 1.92 -12.74 19.93
N ARG A 11 1.13 -13.47 19.15
CA ARG A 11 -0.34 -13.48 19.20
C ARG A 11 -0.96 -12.08 19.09
N VAL A 12 -0.41 -11.28 18.17
CA VAL A 12 -0.83 -9.89 17.96
C VAL A 12 -2.21 -9.83 17.30
N GLU A 13 -2.48 -10.75 16.37
CA GLU A 13 -3.75 -10.81 15.63
C GLU A 13 -4.64 -11.94 16.15
N SER A 14 -4.07 -13.08 16.57
CA SER A 14 -4.87 -14.21 17.03
C SER A 14 -4.12 -15.18 17.97
N ASP A 15 -4.85 -16.08 18.61
CA ASP A 15 -4.28 -17.20 19.37
C ASP A 15 -3.68 -18.32 18.50
N ILE A 16 -3.84 -18.25 17.17
CA ILE A 16 -3.30 -19.24 16.24
C ILE A 16 -1.84 -18.87 15.95
N PRO A 17 -0.86 -19.71 16.32
CA PRO A 17 0.55 -19.37 16.20
C PRO A 17 1.04 -19.37 14.75
N GLU A 18 0.42 -20.16 13.88
CA GLU A 18 0.76 -20.24 12.46
C GLU A 18 -0.46 -20.61 11.64
N THR A 19 -0.61 -19.95 10.49
CA THR A 19 -1.66 -20.25 9.51
C THR A 19 -1.04 -20.41 8.13
N ALA A 20 -1.49 -21.45 7.41
CA ALA A 20 -1.10 -21.65 6.01
C ALA A 20 -1.66 -20.52 5.13
N GLY A 21 -0.84 -20.01 4.22
CA GLY A 21 -1.26 -19.03 3.23
C GLY A 21 -1.80 -19.68 1.95
N LEU A 22 -1.96 -18.88 0.90
CA LEU A 22 -2.42 -19.37 -0.41
C LEU A 22 -1.30 -20.01 -1.25
N SER A 23 -0.04 -19.89 -0.80
CA SER A 23 1.14 -20.42 -1.50
C SER A 23 1.26 -19.95 -2.96
N LEU A 24 0.83 -18.72 -3.24
CA LEU A 24 0.98 -18.08 -4.56
C LEU A 24 2.35 -17.43 -4.73
N LEU A 25 2.95 -16.98 -3.63
CA LEU A 25 4.29 -16.41 -3.55
C LEU A 25 5.16 -17.29 -2.66
N PRO A 26 6.44 -17.56 -3.03
CA PRO A 26 7.36 -18.36 -2.24
C PRO A 26 7.96 -17.53 -1.10
N VAL A 27 7.09 -17.07 -0.20
CA VAL A 27 7.43 -16.16 0.90
C VAL A 27 6.74 -16.59 2.19
N HIS A 28 7.37 -16.32 3.33
CA HIS A 28 6.80 -16.52 4.65
C HIS A 28 6.70 -15.16 5.36
N THR A 29 5.64 -14.95 6.13
CA THR A 29 5.47 -13.70 6.89
C THR A 29 5.49 -14.00 8.38
N ILE A 30 6.28 -13.23 9.14
CA ILE A 30 6.28 -13.26 10.61
C ILE A 30 5.60 -11.99 11.11
N LEU A 31 4.59 -12.10 11.96
CA LEU A 31 3.97 -10.95 12.62
C LEU A 31 4.76 -10.59 13.88
N HIS A 32 5.25 -9.35 13.90
CA HIS A 32 5.95 -8.77 15.04
C HIS A 32 5.01 -7.97 15.93
N ALA A 33 5.43 -7.72 17.17
CA ALA A 33 4.65 -6.94 18.13
C ALA A 33 4.59 -5.44 17.80
N GLU A 34 5.62 -4.91 17.12
CA GLU A 34 5.72 -3.49 16.78
C GLU A 34 5.20 -3.18 15.39
N LYS A 35 4.38 -2.12 15.30
CA LYS A 35 3.78 -1.70 14.05
C LYS A 35 4.72 -0.78 13.30
N THR A 36 5.08 -1.15 12.09
CA THR A 36 5.68 -0.23 11.14
C THR A 36 4.61 0.72 10.64
N THR A 37 4.79 2.02 10.86
CA THR A 37 3.98 3.10 10.29
C THR A 37 4.87 4.20 9.77
N ARG A 38 5.08 4.29 8.46
CA ARG A 38 5.95 5.32 7.87
C ARG A 38 5.52 5.71 6.46
N GLN A 39 5.75 6.97 6.12
CA GLN A 39 5.64 7.46 4.75
C GLN A 39 6.87 7.00 3.96
N CYS A 40 6.64 6.45 2.76
CA CYS A 40 7.69 5.91 1.91
C CYS A 40 7.69 6.58 0.53
N PHE A 41 8.90 6.65 -0.04
CA PHE A 41 9.15 7.00 -1.43
C PHE A 41 9.90 5.83 -2.06
N PHE A 42 9.55 5.46 -3.28
CA PHE A 42 10.11 4.28 -3.92
C PHE A 42 10.08 4.39 -5.45
N THR A 43 10.79 3.49 -6.12
CA THR A 43 10.62 3.21 -7.55
C THR A 43 10.03 1.82 -7.72
N TYR A 44 9.10 1.68 -8.68
CA TYR A 44 8.43 0.42 -8.98
C TYR A 44 9.16 -0.37 -10.07
N GLN A 45 9.54 -1.61 -9.77
CA GLN A 45 10.32 -2.49 -10.66
C GLN A 45 11.56 -1.77 -11.24
N ASN A 46 11.64 -1.67 -12.57
CA ASN A 46 12.73 -1.04 -13.30
C ASN A 46 12.37 0.39 -13.77
N LEU A 47 11.24 0.95 -13.33
CA LEU A 47 10.83 2.31 -13.68
C LEU A 47 11.69 3.33 -12.93
N LYS A 48 11.88 4.51 -13.54
CA LYS A 48 12.63 5.61 -12.93
C LYS A 48 11.72 6.63 -12.22
N ASP A 49 10.43 6.53 -12.45
CA ASP A 49 9.41 7.40 -11.88
C ASP A 49 9.36 7.25 -10.36
N LYS A 50 9.37 8.40 -9.66
CA LYS A 50 9.25 8.44 -8.22
C LYS A 50 7.80 8.17 -7.83
N CYS A 51 7.61 7.12 -7.04
CA CYS A 51 6.33 6.76 -6.46
C CYS A 51 6.29 7.15 -4.98
N THR A 52 5.08 7.36 -4.46
CA THR A 52 4.83 7.63 -3.05
C THR A 52 3.85 6.61 -2.51
N GLY A 53 4.00 6.25 -1.25
CA GLY A 53 3.13 5.34 -0.55
C GLY A 53 3.44 5.36 0.93
N TYR A 54 2.88 4.42 1.68
CA TYR A 54 3.19 4.28 3.09
C TYR A 54 3.11 2.82 3.51
N GLU A 55 3.83 2.48 4.56
CA GLU A 55 3.79 1.18 5.20
C GLU A 55 2.98 1.29 6.49
N ILE A 56 1.99 0.40 6.67
CA ILE A 56 1.22 0.23 7.92
C ILE A 56 1.02 -1.27 8.15
N HIS A 57 2.00 -1.95 8.75
CA HIS A 57 1.96 -3.40 8.94
C HIS A 57 2.76 -3.85 10.17
N MET A 58 2.44 -5.06 10.66
CA MET A 58 3.18 -5.78 11.69
C MET A 58 4.08 -6.88 11.09
N GLY A 59 3.87 -7.20 9.81
CA GLY A 59 4.51 -8.35 9.16
C GLY A 59 5.90 -8.04 8.63
N GLU A 60 6.84 -8.96 8.83
CA GLU A 60 8.09 -9.04 8.08
C GLU A 60 7.99 -10.22 7.11
N THR A 61 8.21 -9.97 5.82
CA THR A 61 8.11 -11.02 4.79
C THR A 61 9.50 -11.44 4.35
N LEU A 62 9.76 -12.74 4.45
CA LEU A 62 11.04 -13.37 4.16
C LEU A 62 10.89 -14.29 2.94
N SER A 63 11.95 -14.36 2.13
CA SER A 63 12.02 -15.23 0.95
C SER A 63 13.44 -15.74 0.74
N THR A 64 13.61 -16.97 0.30
CA THR A 64 14.94 -17.54 0.01
C THR A 64 15.62 -16.87 -1.18
N GLU A 65 14.86 -16.49 -2.20
CA GLU A 65 15.35 -15.79 -3.38
C GLU A 65 14.74 -14.38 -3.44
N ALA A 66 15.57 -13.35 -3.28
CA ALA A 66 15.11 -11.97 -3.29
C ALA A 66 14.67 -11.54 -4.70
N LYS A 67 13.37 -11.22 -4.85
CA LYS A 67 12.79 -10.59 -6.05
C LYS A 67 11.99 -9.36 -5.63
N PRO A 68 12.64 -8.28 -5.20
CA PRO A 68 11.93 -7.10 -4.70
C PRO A 68 11.08 -6.46 -5.79
N LEU A 69 9.90 -5.95 -5.40
CA LEU A 69 9.02 -5.21 -6.29
C LEU A 69 9.39 -3.72 -6.32
N ASN A 70 9.68 -3.16 -5.15
CA ASN A 70 9.91 -1.74 -4.93
C ASN A 70 11.31 -1.50 -4.35
N PHE A 71 11.91 -0.38 -4.73
CA PHE A 71 13.23 0.04 -4.25
C PHE A 71 13.15 1.42 -3.61
N LEU A 72 13.63 1.55 -2.37
CA LEU A 72 13.59 2.80 -1.61
C LEU A 72 14.92 3.57 -1.76
N PRO A 73 14.93 4.91 -1.61
CA PRO A 73 16.13 5.74 -1.74
C PRO A 73 17.27 5.40 -0.77
N ASN A 74 16.97 4.80 0.37
CA ASN A 74 17.94 4.37 1.39
C ASN A 74 18.59 3.00 1.08
N GLY A 75 18.21 2.36 -0.04
CA GLY A 75 18.69 1.04 -0.42
C GLY A 75 17.86 -0.12 0.14
N GLU A 76 16.84 0.15 0.96
CA GLU A 76 15.86 -0.86 1.36
C GLU A 76 15.00 -1.26 0.15
N THR A 77 14.42 -2.46 0.23
CA THR A 77 13.51 -2.99 -0.78
C THR A 77 12.22 -3.45 -0.13
N ASP A 78 11.14 -3.45 -0.91
CA ASP A 78 9.84 -3.91 -0.46
C ASP A 78 9.19 -4.83 -1.50
N GLY A 79 8.38 -5.74 -0.99
CA GLY A 79 7.53 -6.62 -1.77
C GLY A 79 8.27 -7.78 -2.43
N TYR A 80 7.49 -8.57 -3.16
CA TYR A 80 7.96 -9.73 -3.92
C TYR A 80 7.30 -9.74 -5.29
N LEU A 81 8.12 -9.76 -6.34
CA LEU A 81 7.72 -9.87 -7.74
C LEU A 81 7.96 -11.30 -8.22
N LEU A 82 6.90 -12.11 -8.32
CA LEU A 82 7.00 -13.42 -8.95
C LEU A 82 6.97 -13.29 -10.47
N ASN A 83 6.04 -12.49 -10.99
CA ASN A 83 5.91 -12.13 -12.41
C ASN A 83 4.97 -10.92 -12.58
N ASN A 84 4.78 -10.43 -13.81
CA ASN A 84 3.94 -9.26 -14.11
C ASN A 84 2.48 -9.37 -13.63
N LYS A 85 1.98 -10.59 -13.37
CA LYS A 85 0.59 -10.86 -12.97
C LYS A 85 0.46 -11.25 -11.49
N CYS A 86 1.57 -11.48 -10.79
CA CYS A 86 1.57 -11.93 -9.40
C CYS A 86 2.73 -11.28 -8.64
N TRP A 87 2.37 -10.36 -7.74
CA TRP A 87 3.30 -9.69 -6.85
C TRP A 87 2.58 -9.20 -5.59
N GLY A 88 3.35 -8.97 -4.53
CA GLY A 88 2.88 -8.42 -3.26
C GLY A 88 3.80 -7.32 -2.75
N THR A 89 3.29 -6.42 -1.92
CA THR A 89 3.99 -5.23 -1.41
C THR A 89 3.32 -4.72 -0.14
N TYR A 90 4.09 -4.11 0.76
CA TYR A 90 3.54 -3.35 1.89
C TYR A 90 3.25 -1.88 1.57
N MET A 91 3.57 -1.42 0.36
CA MET A 91 3.30 -0.05 -0.09
C MET A 91 1.80 0.17 -0.31
N HIS A 92 1.12 0.65 0.72
CA HIS A 92 -0.22 1.20 0.56
C HIS A 92 -0.16 2.45 -0.32
N GLY A 93 -1.21 2.63 -1.14
CA GLY A 93 -1.25 3.69 -2.15
C GLY A 93 -0.45 3.36 -3.41
N ILE A 94 0.06 2.14 -3.59
CA ILE A 94 0.80 1.77 -4.80
C ILE A 94 0.02 2.06 -6.10
N LEU A 95 -1.30 1.83 -6.09
CA LEU A 95 -2.19 2.10 -7.24
C LEU A 95 -2.64 3.58 -7.35
N ASP A 96 -2.18 4.47 -6.46
CA ASP A 96 -2.33 5.91 -6.63
C ASP A 96 -1.19 6.52 -7.48
N ASN A 97 -0.21 5.71 -7.89
CA ASN A 97 0.95 6.13 -8.66
C ASN A 97 0.72 5.87 -10.16
N PRO A 98 0.71 6.92 -11.02
CA PRO A 98 0.46 6.75 -12.46
C PRO A 98 1.42 5.78 -13.14
N ALA A 99 2.69 5.77 -12.74
CA ALA A 99 3.71 4.87 -13.28
C ALA A 99 3.33 3.38 -13.09
N VAL A 100 2.81 3.02 -11.92
CA VAL A 100 2.37 1.66 -11.61
C VAL A 100 1.14 1.29 -12.44
N ILE A 101 0.12 2.16 -12.45
CA ILE A 101 -1.13 1.92 -13.19
C ILE A 101 -0.84 1.76 -14.69
N ASN A 102 -0.05 2.67 -15.26
CA ASN A 102 0.30 2.64 -16.67
C ASN A 102 1.04 1.35 -17.03
N GLN A 103 2.00 0.91 -16.21
CA GLN A 103 2.70 -0.36 -16.45
C GLN A 103 1.76 -1.57 -16.29
N LEU A 104 0.89 -1.58 -15.30
CA LEU A 104 -0.06 -2.67 -15.04
C LEU A 104 -1.08 -2.83 -16.18
N LEU A 105 -1.52 -1.71 -16.75
CA LEU A 105 -2.55 -1.67 -17.79
C LEU A 105 -1.99 -1.73 -19.23
N ALA A 106 -0.68 -1.54 -19.42
CA ALA A 106 -0.05 -1.48 -20.74
C ALA A 106 -0.37 -2.68 -21.66
N GLU A 107 -0.57 -3.88 -21.10
CA GLU A 107 -0.93 -5.07 -21.89
C GLU A 107 -2.42 -5.13 -22.29
N TYR A 108 -3.27 -4.31 -21.67
CA TYR A 108 -4.74 -4.38 -21.80
C TYR A 108 -5.36 -3.15 -22.46
N THR A 109 -4.61 -2.04 -22.58
CA THR A 109 -5.10 -0.82 -23.21
C THR A 109 -3.99 -0.08 -23.94
N ALA A 110 -4.34 0.57 -25.05
CA ALA A 110 -3.48 1.52 -25.76
C ALA A 110 -3.72 2.98 -25.32
N ILE A 111 -4.61 3.19 -24.34
CA ILE A 111 -4.93 4.51 -23.80
C ILE A 111 -3.84 4.89 -22.79
N GLU A 112 -3.02 5.88 -23.14
CA GLU A 112 -2.22 6.60 -22.16
C GLU A 112 -3.17 7.44 -21.30
N HIS A 113 -3.29 7.09 -20.02
CA HIS A 113 -4.11 7.88 -19.11
C HIS A 113 -3.48 9.26 -18.89
N THR A 114 -4.24 10.29 -19.22
CA THR A 114 -3.86 11.71 -19.18
C THR A 114 -4.22 12.40 -17.86
N ILE A 115 -4.51 11.67 -16.77
CA ILE A 115 -4.69 12.31 -15.47
C ILE A 115 -3.31 12.81 -15.02
N THR A 116 -3.04 14.07 -15.35
CA THR A 116 -1.74 14.70 -15.11
C THR A 116 -1.49 14.91 -13.62
N ASP A 117 -2.56 15.08 -12.83
CA ASP A 117 -2.50 15.24 -11.37
C ASP A 117 -3.71 14.59 -10.67
N TYR A 118 -3.61 13.28 -10.41
CA TYR A 118 -4.63 12.54 -9.67
C TYR A 118 -4.76 13.02 -8.22
N ALA A 119 -3.66 13.47 -7.62
CA ALA A 119 -3.66 13.99 -6.25
C ALA A 119 -4.50 15.27 -6.17
N GLN A 120 -4.32 16.20 -7.10
CA GLN A 120 -5.15 17.39 -7.19
C GLN A 120 -6.62 17.03 -7.41
N TYR A 121 -6.92 16.12 -8.35
CA TYR A 121 -8.30 15.71 -8.60
C TYR A 121 -8.98 15.11 -7.36
N LYS A 122 -8.26 14.28 -6.60
CA LYS A 122 -8.73 13.67 -5.35
C LYS A 122 -9.01 14.74 -4.30
N GLU A 123 -8.12 15.71 -4.13
CA GLU A 123 -8.30 16.82 -3.19
C GLU A 123 -9.53 17.66 -3.55
N GLU A 124 -9.72 17.97 -4.83
CA GLU A 124 -10.91 18.68 -5.31
C GLU A 124 -12.22 17.92 -5.00
N GLN A 125 -12.21 16.58 -5.01
CA GLN A 125 -13.38 15.80 -4.61
C GLN A 125 -13.61 15.85 -3.09
N TYR A 126 -12.54 15.83 -2.28
CA TYR A 126 -12.65 16.00 -0.85
C TYR A 126 -13.18 17.38 -0.47
N ASP A 127 -12.75 18.43 -1.15
CA ASP A 127 -13.26 19.79 -0.94
C ASP A 127 -14.75 19.90 -1.25
N LYS A 128 -15.21 19.28 -2.35
CA LYS A 128 -16.64 19.21 -2.68
C LYS A 128 -17.44 18.47 -1.62
N LEU A 129 -16.95 17.32 -1.15
CA LEU A 129 -17.59 16.57 -0.08
C LEU A 129 -17.63 17.38 1.21
N ALA A 130 -16.53 18.03 1.58
CA ALA A 130 -16.46 18.87 2.76
C ALA A 130 -17.43 20.07 2.67
N ALA A 131 -17.56 20.69 1.50
CA ALA A 131 -18.56 21.75 1.27
C ALA A 131 -19.99 21.24 1.47
N LEU A 132 -20.32 20.07 0.89
CA LEU A 132 -21.64 19.44 1.05
C LEU A 132 -21.95 19.15 2.53
N LEU A 133 -20.98 18.63 3.28
CA LEU A 133 -21.14 18.36 4.71
C LEU A 133 -21.35 19.65 5.50
N ARG A 134 -20.60 20.72 5.22
CA ARG A 134 -20.78 22.02 5.91
C ARG A 134 -22.15 22.65 5.66
N GLU A 135 -22.75 22.39 4.51
CA GLU A 135 -24.10 22.88 4.19
C GLU A 135 -25.20 22.12 4.96
N HIS A 136 -24.99 20.84 5.25
CA HIS A 136 -26.04 19.95 5.77
C HIS A 136 -25.82 19.50 7.23
N ILE A 137 -24.71 19.88 7.84
CA ILE A 137 -24.35 19.52 9.22
C ILE A 137 -24.12 20.80 10.03
N ASP A 138 -24.62 20.82 11.26
CA ASP A 138 -24.28 21.86 12.24
C ASP A 138 -22.81 21.72 12.68
N MET A 139 -21.93 22.32 11.89
CA MET A 139 -20.50 22.30 12.13
C MET A 139 -20.12 23.05 13.41
N GLU A 140 -20.92 24.04 13.83
CA GLU A 140 -20.67 24.77 15.07
C GLU A 140 -20.85 23.85 16.28
N TYR A 141 -21.94 23.08 16.31
CA TYR A 141 -22.16 22.04 17.31
C TYR A 141 -21.03 20.99 17.33
N VAL A 142 -20.60 20.52 16.17
CA VAL A 142 -19.48 19.55 16.05
C VAL A 142 -18.18 20.14 16.63
N TYR A 143 -17.83 21.38 16.27
CA TYR A 143 -16.60 22.01 16.77
C TYR A 143 -16.65 22.31 18.26
N GLN A 144 -17.80 22.67 18.82
CA GLN A 144 -17.96 22.82 20.27
C GLN A 144 -17.76 21.49 20.99
N SER A 145 -18.19 20.38 20.39
CA SER A 145 -18.08 19.03 20.98
C SER A 145 -16.63 18.54 21.13
N PHE A 146 -15.68 19.08 20.35
CA PHE A 146 -14.26 18.74 20.46
C PHE A 146 -13.51 19.52 21.55
N LYS A 147 -14.06 20.60 22.09
CA LYS A 147 -13.41 21.46 23.11
C LYS A 147 -13.57 20.93 24.54
N ARG A 148 -13.57 19.61 24.73
CA ARG A 148 -13.61 18.99 26.08
C ARG A 148 -12.25 19.02 26.76
#